data_AF-A0A3D3WEH3-F1
#
_entry.id   AF-A0A3D3WEH3-F1
#
_cell.length_a   1.000
_cell.length_b   1.000
_cell.length_c   1.000
_cell.angle_alpha   90.00
_cell.angle_beta   90.00
_cell.angle_gamma   90.00
#
_symmetry.space_group_name_H-M   'P 1'
#
loop_
_entity.id
_entity.type
_entity.pdbx_description
1 polymer ?
#
loop_
_entity_poly.entity_id
_entity_poly.type
_entity_poly.pdbx_seq_one_letter_code
_entity_poly.pdbx_strand_id
1 'polypeptide(L)' 'MREIVLDTETTGLEHDLGHRIIEIGAVELINHVPTGKHYHVYINPERDIDA' A
#
# COMPACT_ATOMS: atom_id res chain seq x y z
N MET A 1 19.96 -9.23 4.90
CA MET A 1 18.95 -9.12 3.82
C MET A 1 18.01 -7.96 4.17
N ARG A 2 17.71 -7.07 3.22
CA ARG A 2 16.75 -5.97 3.42
C ARG A 2 15.41 -6.39 2.81
N GLU A 3 14.32 -6.17 3.53
CA GLU A 3 12.97 -6.61 3.15
C GLU A 3 11.99 -5.46 3.38
N ILE A 4 10.90 -5.44 2.61
CA ILE A 4 9.80 -4.50 2.78
C ILE A 4 8.52 -5.30 2.95
N VAL A 5 7.86 -5.15 4.10
CA VAL A 5 6.49 -5.63 4.28
C VAL A 5 5.58 -4.54 3.73
N LEU A 6 4.72 -4.90 2.78
CA LEU A 6 3.89 -3.98 2.01
C LEU A 6 2.43 -4.39 2.15
N ASP A 7 1.59 -3.38 2.37
CA ASP A 7 0.15 -3.48 2.29
C ASP A 7 -0.39 -2.29 1.48
N THR A 8 -1.49 -2.51 0.76
CA THR A 8 -2.12 -1.48 -0.08
C THR A 8 -3.62 -1.55 0.02
N GLU A 9 -4.24 -0.41 0.27
CA GLU A 9 -5.69 -0.27 0.18
C GLU A 9 -6.08 0.25 -1.20
N THR A 10 -7.24 -0.20 -1.68
CA THR A 10 -7.70 0.09 -3.05
C THR A 10 -9.16 0.53 -3.04
N THR A 11 -9.60 1.17 -4.13
CA THR A 11 -11.01 1.49 -4.35
C THR A 11 -11.92 0.25 -4.54
N GLY A 12 -11.34 -0.95 -4.59
CA GLY A 12 -11.99 -2.25 -4.81
C GLY A 12 -11.00 -3.30 -5.35
N LEU A 13 -11.40 -4.57 -5.40
CA LEU A 13 -10.47 -5.71 -5.55
C LEU A 13 -10.00 -5.99 -6.98
N GLU A 14 -10.86 -5.83 -7.97
CA GLU A 14 -10.57 -6.26 -9.35
C GLU A 14 -9.92 -5.14 -10.20
N HIS A 15 -8.64 -5.29 -10.52
CA HIS A 15 -7.91 -4.30 -11.33
C HIS A 15 -8.53 -4.06 -12.72
N ASP A 16 -9.13 -5.09 -13.33
CA ASP A 16 -9.79 -5.02 -14.64
C ASP A 16 -11.03 -4.10 -14.64
N LEU A 17 -11.63 -3.84 -13.46
CA LEU A 17 -12.71 -2.88 -13.27
C LEU A 17 -12.21 -1.44 -13.06
N GLY A 18 -10.90 -1.21 -13.22
CA GLY A 18 -10.26 0.09 -13.10
C GLY A 18 -10.11 0.58 -11.66
N HIS A 19 -10.12 -0.32 -10.67
CA HIS A 19 -9.84 0.06 -9.29
C HIS A 19 -8.38 0.54 -9.14
N ARG A 20 -8.16 1.51 -8.25
CA ARG A 20 -6.86 2.16 -8.05
C ARG A 20 -6.48 2.11 -6.57
N ILE A 21 -5.18 2.23 -6.30
CA ILE A 21 -4.64 2.32 -4.94
C ILE A 21 -5.05 3.66 -4.33
N ILE A 22 -5.47 3.63 -3.07
CA ILE A 22 -5.79 4.81 -2.26
C ILE A 22 -4.80 5.02 -1.11
N GLU A 23 -4.09 3.96 -0.70
CA GLU A 23 -3.12 4.01 0.39
C GLU A 23 -1.99 3.00 0.15
N ILE A 24 -0.76 3.38 0.53
CA ILE A 24 0.38 2.47 0.60
C ILE A 24 0.95 2.52 2.02
N GLY A 25 1.00 1.37 2.68
CA GLY A 25 1.70 1.18 3.94
C GLY A 25 2.88 0.23 3.77
N ALA A 26 4.08 0.67 4.14
CA ALA A 26 5.28 -0.17 4.05
C ALA A 26 6.20 -0.01 5.25
N VAL A 27 6.76 -1.14 5.71
CA VAL A 27 7.73 -1.20 6.82
C VAL A 27 9.02 -1.87 6.36
N GLU A 28 10.15 -1.23 6.61
CA GLU A 28 11.47 -1.79 6.31
C GLU A 28 11.95 -2.72 7.42
N LEU A 29 12.35 -3.94 7.03
CA LEU A 29 13.03 -4.90 7.89
C LEU A 29 14.49 -5.11 7.43
N ILE A 30 15.37 -5.37 8.39
CA ILE A 30 16.71 -5.92 8.15
C ILE A 30 16.83 -7.21 8.94
N ASN A 31 17.03 -8.33 8.24
CA ASN A 31 17.07 -9.67 8.83
C ASN A 31 15.81 -9.96 9.68
N HIS A 32 14.62 -9.71 9.12
CA HIS A 32 13.32 -9.84 9.77
C HIS A 32 13.06 -8.97 11.02
N VAL A 33 13.94 -8.01 11.33
CA VAL A 33 13.75 -7.06 12.44
C VAL A 33 13.32 -5.69 11.89
N PRO A 34 12.23 -5.07 12.41
CA PRO A 34 11.82 -3.73 12.01
C PRO A 34 12.89 -2.68 12.27
N THR A 35 13.16 -1.85 11.26
CA THR A 35 14.15 -0.76 11.35
C THR A 35 13.57 0.53 11.91
N GLY A 36 12.24 0.62 12.02
CA GLY A 36 11.51 1.85 12.35
C GLY A 36 11.26 2.78 11.15
N LYS A 37 11.91 2.55 10.00
CA LYS A 37 11.57 3.26 8.77
C LYS A 37 10.26 2.72 8.21
N HIS A 38 9.38 3.65 7.89
CA HIS A 38 8.09 3.39 7.27
C HIS A 38 7.91 4.32 6.07
N TYR A 39 7.11 3.86 5.12
CA TYR A 39 6.55 4.71 4.07
C TYR A 39 5.05 4.58 4.18
N HIS A 40 4.38 5.72 4.36
CA HIS A 40 2.94 5.78 4.49
C HIS A 40 2.42 6.98 3.69
N VAL A 41 1.56 6.72 2.72
CA VAL A 41 1.04 7.75 1.84
C VAL A 41 -0.41 7.44 1.44
N TYR A 42 -1.21 8.49 1.37
CA TYR A 42 -2.52 8.47 0.72
C TYR A 42 -2.41 8.99 -0.71
N ILE A 43 -3.16 8.37 -1.61
CA ILE A 43 -3.14 8.66 -3.05
C ILE A 43 -4.57 9.01 -3.46
N ASN A 44 -4.73 10.11 -4.20
CA ASN A 44 -6.01 10.41 -4.83
C ASN A 44 -6.22 9.45 -6.02
N PRO A 45 -7.23 8.56 -5.99
CA PRO A 45 -7.47 7.62 -7.07
C PRO A 45 -8.10 8.28 -8.31
N GLU A 46 -8.49 9.56 -8.24
CA GLU A 46 -9.21 10.27 -9.33
C GLU A 46 -10.46 9.51 -9.81
N ARG A 47 -11.08 8.75 -8.90
CA ARG A 47 -12.37 8.05 -9.06
C ARG A 47 -13.02 7.87 -7.69
N ASP A 48 -14.29 7.46 -7.70
CA ASP A 48 -14.99 7.07 -6.48
C ASP A 48 -14.56 5.67 -5.99
N ILE A 49 -14.76 5.45 -4.69
CA ILE A 49 -14.60 4.15 -4.04
C ILE A 49 -15.92 3.39 -4.17
N ASP A 50 -15.86 2.12 -4.56
CA ASP A 50 -17.05 1.28 -4.61
C ASP A 50 -17.45 0.94 -3.16
N ALA A 51 -18.70 1.24 -2.81
CA ALA A 51 -19.24 1.13 -1.45
C ALA A 51 -19.62 -0.30 -1.04
#